data_AF-L8WRE5-F1
#
_entry.id   AF-L8WRE5-F1
#
_cell.length_a   1.000
_cell.length_b   1.000
_cell.length_c   1.000
_cell.angle_alpha   90.00
_cell.angle_beta   90.00
_cell.angle_gamma   90.00
#
_symmetry.space_group_name_H-M   'P 1'
#
loop_
_entity.id
_entity.type
_entity.pdbx_description
1 polymer ?
#
loop_
_entity_poly.entity_id
_entity_poly.type
_entity_poly.pdbx_seq_one_letter_code
_entity_poly.pdbx_strand_id
1 'polypeptide(L)'
;MAPPTNILDHIVHLSPAGKLPDAVTHWERLGFKYTIFSCELTPGGTHAGGLTSNALVALADGVYIELIAFEQPPTEPPASDDRWAKKSPGWIDWALLGLDDYIDVIITERDRWVKSGVKYQKGKEGGRKRASDGKELKWRTTAPKENHGQDTAPFFCQDLTPRDLRVPAAGLDTHTNTALGIAHIHLKVPQAQLDKVRAQISVVLYAQSNESDEWELAVPHGQHSPAPRLKVIGSADATPGIVEVRFYVKKDWRGDATDGFGKGREYTNLDPPKWLLRSIMSFFSGIWSENYNVSMPPSDIMNRSTTTTMAPPTNILDHIIHLSPPGKLSEAVAHWENLGFHVIPGGTHADGLTSNALVALADGVYIELIAFEKPPIGPPASDHWWAKKQPGWIDWACLGLEDSVDQTVAGREKGVDSGVEYQEGKEGGRKRASDGKELKWRVTFPQLKHGRGTIPFFCQDLTPRELRVPAADPDTHTNSALGIAYLHLTVPQAAFNRIKAQLSVVLGAQPNESDEWELAVPYGQFNPAPKLKVVGSVDVNPNITEVGFYAKSSRERETAEGFGRVAFIKL
;
A
#
# COMPACT_ATOMS: atom_id res chain seq x y z
N MET A 1 -16.44 -7.23 14.63
CA MET A 1 -16.75 -5.94 13.97
C MET A 1 -17.30 -6.26 12.59
N ALA A 2 -18.24 -5.47 12.07
CA ALA A 2 -18.64 -5.61 10.67
C ALA A 2 -17.48 -5.18 9.74
N PRO A 3 -17.32 -5.81 8.56
CA PRO A 3 -16.26 -5.42 7.62
C PRO A 3 -16.46 -4.00 7.08
N PRO A 4 -15.39 -3.37 6.54
CA PRO A 4 -15.49 -2.07 5.92
C PRO A 4 -16.35 -2.14 4.66
N THR A 5 -17.11 -1.07 4.42
CA THR A 5 -18.04 -0.93 3.29
C THR A 5 -17.83 0.40 2.59
N ASN A 6 -16.58 0.85 2.51
CA ASN A 6 -16.15 2.09 1.84
C ASN A 6 -14.94 1.88 0.92
N ILE A 7 -14.57 0.63 0.61
CA ILE A 7 -13.51 0.29 -0.35
C ILE A 7 -14.11 0.38 -1.75
N LEU A 8 -13.63 1.31 -2.58
CA LEU A 8 -14.01 1.44 -3.99
C LEU A 8 -13.47 0.23 -4.78
N ASP A 9 -14.31 -0.50 -5.52
CA ASP A 9 -13.88 -1.63 -6.35
C ASP A 9 -13.77 -1.22 -7.83
N HIS A 10 -14.79 -0.53 -8.36
CA HIS A 10 -14.76 0.02 -9.72
C HIS A 10 -15.81 1.12 -9.96
N ILE A 11 -15.66 1.83 -11.09
CA ILE A 11 -16.68 2.74 -11.64
C ILE A 11 -17.12 2.22 -13.01
N VAL A 12 -18.41 2.30 -13.32
CA VAL A 12 -19.00 1.75 -14.55
C VAL A 12 -19.25 2.86 -15.57
N HIS A 13 -18.68 2.70 -16.77
CA HIS A 13 -18.87 3.59 -17.90
C HIS A 13 -19.59 2.85 -19.05
N LEU A 14 -20.84 3.21 -19.29
CA LEU A 14 -21.66 2.65 -20.36
C LEU A 14 -21.27 3.27 -21.70
N SER A 15 -21.02 2.41 -22.68
CA SER A 15 -20.83 2.75 -24.09
C SER A 15 -22.14 2.49 -24.85
N PRO A 16 -22.35 3.10 -26.04
CA PRO A 16 -23.49 2.75 -26.87
C PRO A 16 -23.52 1.25 -27.23
N ALA A 17 -24.69 0.71 -27.51
CA ALA A 17 -24.83 -0.71 -27.84
C ALA A 17 -24.00 -1.09 -29.08
N GLY A 18 -23.30 -2.23 -29.03
CA GLY A 18 -22.37 -2.69 -30.06
C GLY A 18 -21.08 -1.85 -30.21
N LYS A 19 -20.83 -0.86 -29.33
CA LYS A 19 -19.72 0.10 -29.45
C LYS A 19 -18.57 -0.06 -28.44
N LEU A 20 -18.47 -1.23 -27.81
CA LEU A 20 -17.34 -1.53 -26.90
C LEU A 20 -15.96 -1.37 -27.58
N PRO A 21 -15.69 -1.85 -28.81
CA PRO A 21 -14.38 -1.67 -29.45
C PRO A 21 -14.04 -0.20 -29.76
N ASP A 22 -15.05 0.59 -30.16
CA ASP A 22 -14.90 2.02 -30.43
C ASP A 22 -14.60 2.78 -29.13
N ALA A 23 -15.27 2.42 -28.03
CA ALA A 23 -14.99 2.97 -26.71
C ALA A 23 -13.60 2.60 -26.21
N VAL A 24 -13.18 1.34 -26.33
CA VAL A 24 -11.81 0.89 -25.99
C VAL A 24 -10.77 1.72 -26.76
N THR A 25 -10.96 1.90 -28.07
CA THR A 25 -10.08 2.71 -28.93
C THR A 25 -10.06 4.18 -28.51
N HIS A 26 -11.18 4.73 -28.02
CA HIS A 26 -11.24 6.10 -27.49
C HIS A 26 -10.45 6.22 -26.19
N TRP A 27 -10.64 5.30 -25.25
CA TRP A 27 -9.92 5.28 -23.97
C TRP A 27 -8.40 5.09 -24.14
N GLU A 28 -7.96 4.32 -25.15
CA GLU A 28 -6.54 4.26 -25.55
C GLU A 28 -5.99 5.62 -26.00
N ARG A 29 -6.76 6.39 -26.78
CA ARG A 29 -6.36 7.76 -27.23
C ARG A 29 -6.31 8.75 -26.08
N LEU A 30 -7.15 8.56 -25.05
CA LEU A 30 -7.06 9.29 -23.78
C LEU A 30 -5.82 8.89 -22.95
N GLY A 31 -5.05 7.91 -23.40
CA GLY A 31 -3.82 7.43 -22.78
C GLY A 31 -4.01 6.26 -21.81
N PHE A 32 -5.22 5.72 -21.68
CA PHE A 32 -5.47 4.54 -20.84
C PHE A 32 -5.20 3.26 -21.63
N LYS A 33 -4.16 2.52 -21.25
CA LYS A 33 -4.04 1.12 -21.68
C LYS A 33 -5.04 0.24 -20.94
N TYR A 34 -5.65 -0.70 -21.65
CA TYR A 34 -6.18 -1.94 -21.08
C TYR A 34 -5.11 -3.03 -21.18
N THR A 35 -5.16 -4.04 -20.32
CA THR A 35 -4.09 -5.05 -20.21
C THR A 35 -4.13 -6.06 -21.35
N ILE A 36 -3.51 -5.74 -22.48
CA ILE A 36 -3.16 -6.69 -23.54
C ILE A 36 -1.78 -7.28 -23.21
N PHE A 37 -1.73 -8.56 -22.86
CA PHE A 37 -0.50 -9.35 -22.94
C PHE A 37 -0.72 -10.49 -23.94
N SER A 38 0.19 -10.55 -24.93
CA SER A 38 0.14 -11.38 -26.15
C SER A 38 -0.90 -10.94 -27.20
N CYS A 39 -0.61 -11.28 -28.46
CA CYS A 39 -1.21 -10.69 -29.65
C CYS A 39 -2.53 -11.37 -30.04
N GLU A 40 -3.63 -10.96 -29.41
CA GLU A 40 -5.01 -11.05 -29.93
C GLU A 40 -5.94 -10.17 -29.06
N LEU A 41 -6.97 -9.54 -29.65
CA LEU A 41 -7.88 -8.66 -28.89
C LEU A 41 -8.56 -9.43 -27.76
N THR A 42 -8.38 -8.99 -26.52
CA THR A 42 -9.00 -9.62 -25.36
C THR A 42 -9.95 -8.66 -24.63
N PRO A 43 -11.26 -8.64 -24.99
CA PRO A 43 -12.29 -8.03 -24.15
C PRO A 43 -12.30 -8.65 -22.75
N GLY A 44 -12.81 -7.94 -21.76
CA GLY A 44 -13.09 -8.52 -20.43
C GLY A 44 -14.02 -9.73 -20.56
N GLY A 45 -15.03 -9.62 -21.42
CA GLY A 45 -15.85 -10.73 -21.92
C GLY A 45 -17.34 -10.47 -21.79
N THR A 46 -18.14 -11.39 -22.33
CA THR A 46 -19.60 -11.33 -22.22
C THR A 46 -20.07 -11.83 -20.85
N HIS A 47 -20.96 -11.09 -20.21
CA HIS A 47 -21.55 -11.47 -18.91
C HIS A 47 -22.48 -12.68 -19.02
N ALA A 48 -22.63 -13.41 -17.91
CA ALA A 48 -23.60 -14.49 -17.80
C ALA A 48 -25.03 -13.98 -18.10
N GLY A 49 -25.57 -14.39 -19.25
CA GLY A 49 -26.83 -13.88 -19.81
C GLY A 49 -26.70 -13.40 -21.26
N GLY A 50 -25.48 -13.09 -21.74
CA GLY A 50 -25.23 -12.78 -23.15
C GLY A 50 -25.61 -11.37 -23.61
N LEU A 51 -26.10 -10.52 -22.72
CA LEU A 51 -26.67 -9.20 -23.06
C LEU A 51 -25.66 -8.06 -23.10
N THR A 52 -24.60 -8.15 -22.28
CA THR A 52 -23.55 -7.14 -22.18
C THR A 52 -22.16 -7.77 -22.24
N SER A 53 -21.21 -7.03 -22.79
CA SER A 53 -19.78 -7.31 -22.68
C SER A 53 -19.03 -6.12 -22.10
N ASN A 54 -17.89 -6.39 -21.47
CA ASN A 54 -17.04 -5.37 -20.89
C ASN A 54 -15.58 -5.42 -21.38
N ALA A 55 -14.87 -4.34 -21.11
CA ALA A 55 -13.42 -4.22 -21.11
C ALA A 55 -12.99 -3.48 -19.84
N LEU A 56 -11.78 -3.75 -19.35
CA LEU A 56 -11.33 -3.26 -18.05
C LEU A 56 -10.12 -2.32 -18.20
N VAL A 57 -10.21 -1.13 -17.61
CA VAL A 57 -9.06 -0.26 -17.37
C VAL A 57 -8.71 -0.39 -15.90
N ALA A 58 -7.82 -1.32 -15.57
CA ALA A 58 -7.32 -1.47 -14.21
C ALA A 58 -6.33 -0.36 -13.86
N LEU A 59 -6.44 0.20 -12.66
CA LEU A 59 -5.61 1.26 -12.11
C LEU A 59 -4.67 0.68 -11.03
N ALA A 60 -3.60 1.40 -10.71
CA ALA A 60 -2.53 0.91 -9.83
C ALA A 60 -2.90 0.88 -8.33
N ASP A 61 -4.05 1.45 -7.96
CA ASP A 61 -4.67 1.37 -6.64
C ASP A 61 -5.56 0.12 -6.46
N GLY A 62 -5.68 -0.70 -7.50
CA GLY A 62 -6.52 -1.90 -7.55
C GLY A 62 -7.98 -1.61 -7.90
N VAL A 63 -8.38 -0.34 -8.03
CA VAL A 63 -9.66 0.07 -8.61
C VAL A 63 -9.59 -0.18 -10.12
N TYR A 64 -10.73 -0.38 -10.77
CA TYR A 64 -10.78 -0.39 -12.23
C TYR A 64 -11.96 0.43 -12.77
N ILE A 65 -11.92 0.72 -14.06
CA ILE A 65 -13.05 1.25 -14.81
C ILE A 65 -13.62 0.11 -15.63
N GLU A 66 -14.91 -0.17 -15.45
CA GLU A 66 -15.64 -1.11 -16.29
C GLU A 66 -16.20 -0.35 -17.50
N LEU A 67 -15.56 -0.50 -18.66
CA LEU A 67 -16.15 -0.09 -19.92
C LEU A 67 -17.15 -1.17 -20.32
N ILE A 68 -18.44 -0.89 -20.33
CA ILE A 68 -19.50 -1.87 -20.62
C ILE A 68 -20.32 -1.43 -21.82
N ALA A 69 -20.78 -2.36 -22.64
CA ALA A 69 -21.79 -2.13 -23.68
C ALA A 69 -22.81 -3.27 -23.71
N PHE A 70 -24.04 -2.96 -24.13
CA PHE A 70 -24.99 -3.98 -24.55
C PHE A 70 -24.62 -4.50 -25.96
N GLU A 71 -24.76 -5.79 -26.21
CA GLU A 71 -24.50 -6.40 -27.54
C GLU A 71 -25.49 -5.91 -28.61
N GLN A 72 -26.72 -5.62 -28.18
CA GLN A 72 -27.80 -5.05 -28.98
C GLN A 72 -28.49 -3.94 -28.18
N PRO A 73 -29.10 -2.93 -28.83
CA PRO A 73 -29.89 -1.92 -28.12
C PRO A 73 -30.94 -2.58 -27.21
N PRO A 74 -31.06 -2.16 -25.94
CA PRO A 74 -32.13 -2.64 -25.06
C PRO A 74 -33.51 -2.44 -25.70
N THR A 75 -34.37 -3.45 -25.60
CA THR A 75 -35.76 -3.37 -26.05
C THR A 75 -36.60 -2.53 -25.09
N GLU A 76 -37.74 -2.03 -25.54
CA GLU A 76 -38.79 -1.50 -24.66
C GLU A 76 -40.04 -2.40 -24.73
N PRO A 77 -40.43 -3.08 -23.63
CA PRO A 77 -39.73 -3.17 -22.35
C PRO A 77 -38.41 -3.95 -22.45
N PRO A 78 -37.47 -3.76 -21.51
CA PRO A 78 -36.20 -4.48 -21.50
C PRO A 78 -36.37 -6.01 -21.48
N ALA A 79 -35.60 -6.72 -22.29
CA ALA A 79 -35.59 -8.19 -22.34
C ALA A 79 -35.06 -8.87 -21.07
N SER A 80 -34.61 -8.09 -20.08
CA SER A 80 -34.18 -8.53 -18.75
C SER A 80 -34.33 -7.40 -17.74
N ASP A 81 -34.39 -7.75 -16.45
CA ASP A 81 -34.38 -6.80 -15.33
C ASP A 81 -32.97 -6.16 -15.10
N ASP A 82 -32.20 -5.94 -16.17
CA ASP A 82 -30.92 -5.25 -16.08
C ASP A 82 -31.15 -3.77 -15.76
N ARG A 83 -30.69 -3.37 -14.56
CA ARG A 83 -30.82 -2.00 -14.04
C ARG A 83 -30.18 -0.94 -14.93
N TRP A 84 -29.25 -1.31 -15.81
CA TRP A 84 -28.55 -0.39 -16.71
C TRP A 84 -29.24 -0.23 -18.07
N ALA A 85 -30.26 -1.05 -18.39
CA ALA A 85 -30.96 -1.02 -19.69
C ALA A 85 -31.63 0.33 -20.03
N LYS A 86 -31.97 1.14 -19.01
CA LYS A 86 -32.58 2.48 -19.16
C LYS A 86 -31.56 3.63 -19.10
N LYS A 87 -30.26 3.35 -18.97
CA LYS A 87 -29.21 4.36 -18.82
C LYS A 87 -28.75 4.90 -20.17
N SER A 88 -28.42 6.19 -20.20
CA SER A 88 -27.66 6.78 -21.31
C SER A 88 -26.17 6.42 -21.19
N PRO A 89 -25.42 6.38 -22.31
CA PRO A 89 -23.95 6.26 -22.28
C PRO A 89 -23.29 7.34 -21.40
N GLY A 90 -22.12 7.01 -20.85
CA GLY A 90 -21.38 7.80 -19.86
C GLY A 90 -21.20 7.08 -18.53
N TRP A 91 -20.92 7.82 -17.46
CA TRP A 91 -20.80 7.29 -16.10
C TRP A 91 -22.18 6.91 -15.53
N ILE A 92 -22.42 5.62 -15.28
CA ILE A 92 -23.77 5.11 -14.96
C ILE A 92 -23.95 4.53 -13.56
N ASP A 93 -22.89 4.01 -12.96
CA ASP A 93 -22.93 3.30 -11.67
C ASP A 93 -21.51 3.21 -11.07
N TRP A 94 -21.41 2.82 -9.80
CA TRP A 94 -20.14 2.63 -9.11
C TRP A 94 -20.26 1.56 -8.02
N ALA A 95 -19.15 0.86 -7.77
CA ALA A 95 -19.12 -0.36 -6.98
C ALA A 95 -18.15 -0.24 -5.80
N LEU A 96 -18.55 -0.81 -4.68
CA LEU A 96 -17.70 -1.05 -3.52
C LEU A 96 -17.33 -2.54 -3.43
N LEU A 97 -16.20 -2.84 -2.81
CA LEU A 97 -15.78 -4.22 -2.56
C LEU A 97 -16.67 -4.85 -1.48
N GLY A 98 -17.34 -5.95 -1.82
CA GLY A 98 -18.14 -6.73 -0.89
C GLY A 98 -17.26 -7.71 -0.12
N LEU A 99 -17.18 -7.55 1.20
CA LEU A 99 -16.37 -8.39 2.09
C LEU A 99 -17.21 -9.28 3.04
N ASP A 100 -18.52 -9.39 2.77
CA ASP A 100 -19.46 -10.18 3.56
C ASP A 100 -20.57 -10.75 2.65
N ASP A 101 -21.13 -11.90 3.03
CA ASP A 101 -22.28 -12.51 2.34
C ASP A 101 -23.60 -11.75 2.63
N TYR A 102 -23.65 -10.99 3.74
CA TYR A 102 -24.85 -10.36 4.31
C TYR A 102 -24.81 -8.83 4.30
N ILE A 103 -24.18 -8.22 3.28
CA ILE A 103 -24.10 -6.76 3.14
C ILE A 103 -25.48 -6.08 3.20
N ASP A 104 -26.52 -6.69 2.62
CA ASP A 104 -27.90 -6.18 2.68
C ASP A 104 -28.45 -6.11 4.11
N VAL A 105 -28.09 -7.08 4.95
CA VAL A 105 -28.40 -7.09 6.39
C VAL A 105 -27.58 -6.02 7.12
N ILE A 106 -26.27 -5.91 6.85
CA ILE A 106 -25.39 -4.92 7.47
C ILE A 106 -25.89 -3.48 7.20
N ILE A 107 -26.26 -3.17 5.97
CA ILE A 107 -26.84 -1.86 5.63
C ILE A 107 -28.21 -1.66 6.29
N THR A 108 -29.05 -2.71 6.34
CA THR A 108 -30.35 -2.64 7.02
C THR A 108 -30.21 -2.34 8.52
N GLU A 109 -29.27 -2.97 9.22
CA GLU A 109 -29.01 -2.71 10.64
C GLU A 109 -28.50 -1.28 10.90
N ARG A 110 -27.66 -0.75 10.01
CA ARG A 110 -27.19 0.65 10.09
C ARG A 110 -28.33 1.64 9.84
N ASP A 111 -29.20 1.37 8.86
CA ASP A 111 -30.33 2.27 8.53
C ASP A 111 -31.41 2.30 9.61
N ARG A 112 -31.52 1.30 10.49
CA ARG A 112 -32.48 1.35 11.63
C ARG A 112 -32.32 2.58 12.51
N TRP A 113 -31.09 3.07 12.65
CA TRP A 113 -30.74 4.22 13.49
C TRP A 113 -30.85 5.54 12.73
N VAL A 114 -30.30 5.60 11.50
CA VAL A 114 -30.26 6.84 10.69
C VAL A 114 -31.57 7.11 9.95
N LYS A 115 -32.31 6.07 9.57
CA LYS A 115 -33.61 6.13 8.85
C LYS A 115 -33.53 6.88 7.52
N SER A 116 -32.42 6.73 6.80
CA SER A 116 -32.25 7.27 5.44
C SER A 116 -33.16 6.60 4.41
N GLY A 117 -33.65 5.39 4.71
CA GLY A 117 -34.55 4.62 3.86
C GLY A 117 -33.84 3.92 2.70
N VAL A 118 -32.50 3.82 2.74
CA VAL A 118 -31.71 2.96 1.83
C VAL A 118 -32.06 1.49 2.08
N LYS A 119 -32.19 0.71 1.00
CA LYS A 119 -32.47 -0.73 1.10
C LYS A 119 -31.79 -1.45 -0.04
N TYR A 120 -31.10 -2.54 0.29
CA TYR A 120 -30.45 -3.40 -0.69
C TYR A 120 -31.29 -4.66 -0.95
N GLN A 121 -31.14 -5.24 -2.14
CA GLN A 121 -31.61 -6.58 -2.44
C GLN A 121 -30.60 -7.62 -1.93
N LYS A 122 -31.04 -8.85 -1.66
CA LYS A 122 -30.13 -9.95 -1.32
C LYS A 122 -29.11 -10.15 -2.45
N GLY A 123 -27.86 -10.42 -2.10
CA GLY A 123 -26.78 -10.64 -3.07
C GLY A 123 -27.12 -11.70 -4.11
N LYS A 124 -26.96 -11.36 -5.40
CA LYS A 124 -27.15 -12.24 -6.56
C LYS A 124 -25.80 -12.64 -7.13
N GLU A 125 -25.58 -13.94 -7.25
CA GLU A 125 -24.36 -14.49 -7.87
C GLU A 125 -24.37 -14.28 -9.39
N GLY A 126 -23.20 -13.99 -9.92
CA GLY A 126 -22.93 -13.74 -11.33
C GLY A 126 -21.50 -14.15 -11.67
N GLY A 127 -21.13 -13.97 -12.93
CA GLY A 127 -19.82 -14.37 -13.42
C GLY A 127 -19.62 -14.10 -14.90
N ARG A 128 -18.40 -14.36 -15.38
CA ARG A 128 -18.04 -14.49 -16.79
C ARG A 128 -16.98 -15.55 -16.95
N LYS A 129 -16.66 -15.94 -18.19
CA LYS A 129 -15.39 -16.60 -18.50
C LYS A 129 -14.39 -15.55 -18.96
N ARG A 130 -13.13 -15.68 -18.57
CA ARG A 130 -12.06 -14.79 -19.03
C ARG A 130 -11.73 -15.12 -20.48
N ALA A 131 -11.68 -14.12 -21.35
CA ALA A 131 -11.41 -14.37 -22.77
C ALA A 131 -9.98 -14.86 -23.04
N SER A 132 -8.98 -14.51 -22.22
CA SER A 132 -7.58 -14.92 -22.42
C SER A 132 -7.28 -16.40 -22.13
N ASP A 133 -7.86 -16.97 -21.07
CA ASP A 133 -7.54 -18.33 -20.62
C ASP A 133 -8.77 -19.20 -20.29
N GLY A 134 -9.97 -18.73 -20.62
CA GLY A 134 -11.23 -19.46 -20.44
C GLY A 134 -11.63 -19.69 -18.98
N LYS A 135 -10.84 -19.24 -18.00
CA LYS A 135 -11.12 -19.45 -16.57
C LYS A 135 -12.47 -18.85 -16.21
N GLU A 136 -13.22 -19.58 -15.40
CA GLU A 136 -14.49 -19.10 -14.87
C GLU A 136 -14.23 -18.19 -13.67
N LEU A 137 -14.89 -17.04 -13.64
CA LEU A 137 -14.84 -16.09 -12.53
C LEU A 137 -16.25 -15.91 -11.99
N LYS A 138 -16.38 -15.85 -10.66
CA LYS A 138 -17.65 -15.69 -9.97
C LYS A 138 -17.57 -14.57 -8.97
N TRP A 139 -18.65 -13.84 -8.86
CA TRP A 139 -18.82 -12.76 -7.89
C TRP A 139 -20.28 -12.71 -7.43
N ARG A 140 -20.54 -12.01 -6.32
CA ARG A 140 -21.88 -11.71 -5.83
C ARG A 140 -22.10 -10.21 -5.89
N THR A 141 -23.22 -9.81 -6.50
CA THR A 141 -23.64 -8.40 -6.59
C THR A 141 -24.77 -8.11 -5.62
N THR A 142 -24.58 -7.10 -4.76
CA THR A 142 -25.58 -6.66 -3.78
C THR A 142 -25.90 -5.19 -4.06
N ALA A 143 -27.06 -4.91 -4.67
CA ALA A 143 -27.41 -3.59 -5.21
C ALA A 143 -28.57 -2.92 -4.44
N PRO A 144 -28.70 -1.58 -4.49
CA PRO A 144 -29.88 -0.88 -3.98
C PRO A 144 -31.17 -1.33 -4.69
N LYS A 145 -32.29 -1.32 -3.97
CA LYS A 145 -33.63 -1.48 -4.57
C LYS A 145 -34.06 -0.20 -5.28
N GLU A 146 -34.88 -0.32 -6.31
CA GLU A 146 -35.21 0.76 -7.26
C GLU A 146 -35.61 2.09 -6.61
N ASN A 147 -36.56 2.07 -5.67
CA ASN A 147 -37.01 3.28 -4.98
C ASN A 147 -36.22 3.63 -3.70
N HIS A 148 -35.05 3.01 -3.49
CA HIS A 148 -34.30 3.00 -2.22
C HIS A 148 -32.79 3.27 -2.37
N GLY A 149 -32.40 4.09 -3.35
CA GLY A 149 -31.01 4.51 -3.57
C GLY A 149 -30.38 4.01 -4.86
N GLN A 150 -31.15 3.37 -5.76
CA GLN A 150 -30.69 3.15 -7.14
C GLN A 150 -30.28 4.52 -7.75
N ASP A 151 -29.25 4.51 -8.60
CA ASP A 151 -28.66 5.68 -9.27
C ASP A 151 -27.85 6.64 -8.38
N THR A 152 -27.73 6.37 -7.08
CA THR A 152 -27.00 7.24 -6.13
C THR A 152 -26.10 6.44 -5.20
N ALA A 153 -26.66 5.46 -4.49
CA ALA A 153 -25.91 4.55 -3.64
C ALA A 153 -25.19 3.49 -4.50
N PRO A 154 -23.96 3.08 -4.12
CA PRO A 154 -23.18 2.10 -4.86
C PRO A 154 -23.78 0.71 -4.72
N PHE A 155 -23.47 -0.18 -5.65
CA PHE A 155 -23.62 -1.63 -5.43
C PHE A 155 -22.34 -2.21 -4.82
N PHE A 156 -22.43 -3.42 -4.25
CA PHE A 156 -21.27 -4.16 -3.78
C PHE A 156 -20.95 -5.30 -4.73
N CYS A 157 -19.67 -5.50 -5.00
CA CYS A 157 -19.12 -6.62 -5.77
C CYS A 157 -18.21 -7.46 -4.85
N GLN A 158 -18.66 -8.66 -4.49
CA GLN A 158 -17.91 -9.61 -3.67
C GLN A 158 -17.30 -10.69 -4.57
N ASP A 159 -15.98 -10.88 -4.50
CA ASP A 159 -15.28 -11.96 -5.20
C ASP A 159 -15.62 -13.34 -4.60
N LEU A 160 -16.11 -14.26 -5.43
CA LEU A 160 -16.32 -15.69 -5.07
C LEU A 160 -15.22 -16.60 -5.66
N THR A 161 -14.49 -16.08 -6.64
CA THR A 161 -13.21 -16.60 -7.15
C THR A 161 -12.11 -15.57 -6.85
N PRO A 162 -10.82 -15.94 -6.74
CA PRO A 162 -9.73 -15.00 -6.48
C PRO A 162 -9.80 -13.72 -7.34
N ARG A 163 -9.65 -12.54 -6.71
CA ARG A 163 -9.86 -11.24 -7.36
C ARG A 163 -8.88 -10.96 -8.50
N ASP A 164 -7.66 -11.51 -8.41
CA ASP A 164 -6.62 -11.47 -9.47
C ASP A 164 -7.02 -12.23 -10.75
N LEU A 165 -8.07 -13.06 -10.69
CA LEU A 165 -8.73 -13.57 -11.90
C LEU A 165 -9.57 -12.46 -12.55
N ARG A 166 -10.35 -11.71 -11.75
CA ARG A 166 -11.36 -10.73 -12.21
C ARG A 166 -10.74 -9.42 -12.66
N VAL A 167 -9.81 -8.90 -11.88
CA VAL A 167 -9.17 -7.60 -12.07
C VAL A 167 -7.69 -7.85 -12.38
N PRO A 168 -7.22 -7.51 -13.59
CA PRO A 168 -5.82 -7.65 -13.94
C PRO A 168 -4.98 -6.62 -13.17
N ALA A 169 -3.73 -6.97 -12.84
CA ALA A 169 -2.80 -6.04 -12.20
C ALA A 169 -2.42 -4.88 -13.15
N ALA A 170 -2.28 -3.69 -12.59
CA ALA A 170 -1.81 -2.51 -13.30
C ALA A 170 -0.70 -1.83 -12.50
N GLY A 171 0.46 -1.61 -13.12
CA GLY A 171 1.55 -0.86 -12.50
C GLY A 171 1.35 0.65 -12.60
N LEU A 172 2.09 1.40 -11.80
CA LEU A 172 2.09 2.88 -11.76
C LEU A 172 2.45 3.55 -13.10
N ASP A 173 2.97 2.82 -14.10
CA ASP A 173 3.33 3.31 -15.43
C ASP A 173 2.52 2.63 -16.56
N THR A 174 1.38 2.00 -16.22
CA THR A 174 0.50 1.31 -17.19
C THR A 174 -0.03 2.27 -18.25
N HIS A 175 -0.59 3.40 -17.83
CA HIS A 175 -1.27 4.35 -18.71
C HIS A 175 -0.33 5.50 -19.11
N THR A 176 -0.33 5.88 -20.39
CA THR A 176 0.52 6.97 -20.92
C THR A 176 0.06 8.35 -20.47
N ASN A 177 -1.21 8.49 -20.09
CA ASN A 177 -1.73 9.68 -19.38
C ASN A 177 -1.31 9.75 -17.90
N THR A 178 -0.58 8.75 -17.42
CA THR A 178 -0.06 8.63 -16.05
C THR A 178 -1.11 8.48 -14.95
N ALA A 179 -2.35 8.14 -15.28
CA ALA A 179 -3.39 7.83 -14.29
C ALA A 179 -2.97 6.68 -13.37
N LEU A 180 -3.29 6.80 -12.08
CA LEU A 180 -2.89 5.86 -11.02
C LEU A 180 -4.06 5.24 -10.28
N GLY A 181 -5.15 6.00 -10.14
CA GLY A 181 -6.28 5.68 -9.27
C GLY A 181 -7.36 6.75 -9.36
N ILE A 182 -8.48 6.54 -8.69
CA ILE A 182 -9.58 7.53 -8.64
C ILE A 182 -9.27 8.57 -7.56
N ALA A 183 -9.40 9.86 -7.89
CA ALA A 183 -9.24 10.97 -6.93
C ALA A 183 -10.58 11.51 -6.43
N HIS A 184 -11.53 11.75 -7.33
CA HIS A 184 -12.86 12.25 -6.94
C HIS A 184 -13.96 11.58 -7.76
N ILE A 185 -15.11 11.36 -7.11
CA ILE A 185 -16.39 11.03 -7.75
C ILE A 185 -17.37 12.13 -7.33
N HIS A 186 -17.92 12.87 -8.28
CA HIS A 186 -18.98 13.85 -8.01
C HIS A 186 -20.33 13.30 -8.46
N LEU A 187 -21.18 12.99 -7.47
CA LEU A 187 -22.56 12.57 -7.66
C LEU A 187 -23.46 13.80 -7.60
N LYS A 188 -24.23 14.06 -8.67
CA LYS A 188 -25.19 15.16 -8.73
C LYS A 188 -26.60 14.63 -8.50
N VAL A 189 -27.41 15.34 -7.72
CA VAL A 189 -28.78 14.95 -7.38
C VAL A 189 -29.72 16.17 -7.35
N PRO A 190 -31.05 15.98 -7.48
CA PRO A 190 -32.02 17.05 -7.24
C PRO A 190 -31.81 17.66 -5.85
N GLN A 191 -31.91 18.99 -5.73
CA GLN A 191 -31.69 19.69 -4.45
C GLN A 191 -32.61 19.16 -3.34
N ALA A 192 -33.85 18.82 -3.67
CA ALA A 192 -34.83 18.24 -2.74
C ALA A 192 -34.50 16.80 -2.29
N GLN A 193 -33.52 16.13 -2.91
CA GLN A 193 -33.05 14.79 -2.54
C GLN A 193 -31.68 14.82 -1.85
N LEU A 194 -31.00 15.97 -1.78
CA LEU A 194 -29.61 16.09 -1.33
C LEU A 194 -29.38 15.44 0.04
N ASP A 195 -30.08 15.93 1.07
CA ASP A 195 -29.87 15.47 2.45
C ASP A 195 -30.23 14.00 2.63
N LYS A 196 -31.27 13.53 1.92
CA LYS A 196 -31.63 12.10 1.89
C LYS A 196 -30.49 11.27 1.33
N VAL A 197 -29.95 11.63 0.16
CA VAL A 197 -28.86 10.87 -0.48
C VAL A 197 -27.59 10.93 0.37
N ARG A 198 -27.26 12.08 0.97
CA ARG A 198 -26.14 12.20 1.91
C ARG A 198 -26.28 11.25 3.11
N ALA A 199 -27.46 11.18 3.71
CA ALA A 199 -27.75 10.24 4.79
C ALA A 199 -27.63 8.77 4.34
N GLN A 200 -28.11 8.45 3.13
CA GLN A 200 -27.98 7.10 2.54
C GLN A 200 -26.50 6.73 2.32
N ILE A 201 -25.68 7.65 1.80
CA ILE A 201 -24.24 7.44 1.62
C ILE A 201 -23.54 7.23 2.97
N SER A 202 -23.81 8.04 4.00
CA SER A 202 -23.22 7.82 5.34
C SER A 202 -23.58 6.45 5.94
N VAL A 203 -24.80 5.96 5.72
CA VAL A 203 -25.24 4.61 6.14
C VAL A 203 -24.49 3.51 5.39
N VAL A 204 -24.33 3.66 4.07
CA VAL A 204 -23.67 2.66 3.22
C VAL A 204 -22.18 2.59 3.50
N LEU A 205 -21.49 3.74 3.55
CA LEU A 205 -20.06 3.82 3.80
C LEU A 205 -19.68 3.59 5.28
N TYR A 206 -20.65 3.68 6.20
CA TYR A 206 -20.41 3.68 7.66
C TYR A 206 -19.42 4.77 8.11
N ALA A 207 -19.49 5.91 7.44
CA ALA A 207 -18.65 7.08 7.66
C ALA A 207 -19.49 8.35 7.57
N GLN A 208 -19.07 9.43 8.24
CA GLN A 208 -19.66 10.74 8.02
C GLN A 208 -18.85 11.52 6.99
N SER A 209 -19.47 12.49 6.33
CA SER A 209 -18.75 13.45 5.51
C SER A 209 -17.88 14.36 6.36
N ASN A 210 -16.78 14.84 5.78
CA ASN A 210 -15.98 15.91 6.35
C ASN A 210 -16.70 17.28 6.21
N GLU A 211 -16.04 18.35 6.70
CA GLU A 211 -16.55 19.73 6.66
C GLU A 211 -16.83 20.28 5.25
N SER A 212 -16.32 19.61 4.20
CA SER A 212 -16.53 19.95 2.79
C SER A 212 -17.63 19.12 2.11
N ASP A 213 -18.44 18.37 2.87
CA ASP A 213 -19.45 17.41 2.38
C ASP A 213 -18.86 16.25 1.53
N GLU A 214 -17.67 15.78 1.87
CA GLU A 214 -16.97 14.70 1.17
C GLU A 214 -16.76 13.47 2.08
N TRP A 215 -16.96 12.27 1.52
CA TRP A 215 -16.64 11.00 2.17
C TRP A 215 -15.34 10.44 1.59
N GLU A 216 -14.45 9.97 2.45
CA GLU A 216 -13.21 9.29 2.03
C GLU A 216 -13.46 7.80 1.80
N LEU A 217 -13.00 7.31 0.66
CA LEU A 217 -13.07 5.92 0.25
C LEU A 217 -11.70 5.26 0.45
N ALA A 218 -11.69 3.98 0.78
CA ALA A 218 -10.49 3.14 0.69
C ALA A 218 -10.38 2.55 -0.73
N VAL A 219 -9.22 1.97 -1.06
CA VAL A 219 -8.98 1.30 -2.35
C VAL A 219 -8.47 -0.13 -2.12
N PRO A 220 -8.58 -1.05 -3.09
CA PRO A 220 -8.27 -2.46 -2.86
C PRO A 220 -6.79 -2.70 -2.53
N HIS A 221 -5.88 -1.90 -3.07
CA HIS A 221 -4.43 -2.03 -2.88
C HIS A 221 -3.83 -0.94 -1.97
N GLY A 222 -4.59 -0.48 -0.95
CA GLY A 222 -4.09 0.39 0.12
C GLY A 222 -4.97 1.61 0.40
N GLN A 223 -4.33 2.75 0.70
CA GLN A 223 -4.96 4.07 0.77
C GLN A 223 -4.07 5.07 0.05
N HIS A 224 -4.63 5.84 -0.89
CA HIS A 224 -3.94 7.04 -1.38
C HIS A 224 -3.92 8.12 -0.29
N SER A 225 -2.95 9.02 -0.38
CA SER A 225 -2.91 10.26 0.39
C SER A 225 -2.76 11.46 -0.57
N PRO A 226 -3.79 12.30 -0.74
CA PRO A 226 -5.14 12.19 -0.15
C PRO A 226 -5.88 10.93 -0.63
N ALA A 227 -6.86 10.47 0.14
CA ALA A 227 -7.70 9.34 -0.23
C ALA A 227 -8.74 9.74 -1.31
N PRO A 228 -9.24 8.81 -2.14
CA PRO A 228 -10.32 9.10 -3.09
C PRO A 228 -11.56 9.63 -2.37
N ARG A 229 -12.21 10.64 -2.94
CA ARG A 229 -13.37 11.29 -2.31
C ARG A 229 -14.65 11.21 -3.13
N LEU A 230 -15.74 10.87 -2.46
CA LEU A 230 -17.09 11.05 -2.98
C LEU A 230 -17.66 12.37 -2.50
N LYS A 231 -18.27 13.15 -3.41
CA LYS A 231 -19.05 14.35 -3.08
C LYS A 231 -20.47 14.25 -3.64
N VAL A 232 -21.46 14.60 -2.83
CA VAL A 232 -22.86 14.69 -3.27
C VAL A 232 -23.27 16.17 -3.41
N ILE A 233 -23.62 16.57 -4.63
CA ILE A 233 -23.87 17.95 -5.05
C ILE A 233 -25.35 18.11 -5.42
N GLY A 234 -26.04 19.01 -4.73
CA GLY A 234 -27.43 19.37 -5.03
C GLY A 234 -27.55 20.31 -6.23
N SER A 235 -28.65 20.20 -6.97
CA SER A 235 -28.94 21.06 -8.13
C SER A 235 -30.44 21.12 -8.41
N ALA A 236 -30.94 22.25 -8.94
CA ALA A 236 -32.36 22.45 -9.18
C ALA A 236 -32.98 21.36 -10.09
N ASP A 237 -32.40 21.15 -11.27
CA ASP A 237 -33.00 20.35 -12.36
C ASP A 237 -32.08 19.21 -12.85
N ALA A 238 -31.43 18.49 -11.93
CA ALA A 238 -30.51 17.40 -12.27
C ALA A 238 -31.11 16.00 -12.05
N THR A 239 -31.11 15.16 -13.08
CA THR A 239 -31.25 13.71 -12.91
C THR A 239 -30.12 13.17 -12.00
N PRO A 240 -30.40 12.30 -11.02
CA PRO A 240 -29.37 11.65 -10.23
C PRO A 240 -28.33 10.92 -11.08
N GLY A 241 -27.04 11.13 -10.81
CA GLY A 241 -25.96 10.41 -11.49
C GLY A 241 -24.57 10.99 -11.27
N ILE A 242 -23.55 10.24 -11.69
CA ILE A 242 -22.16 10.66 -11.67
C ILE A 242 -21.96 11.70 -12.78
N VAL A 243 -21.45 12.88 -12.45
CA VAL A 243 -21.20 13.97 -13.41
C VAL A 243 -19.73 14.25 -13.66
N GLU A 244 -18.86 13.79 -12.76
CA GLU A 244 -17.41 13.97 -12.88
C GLU A 244 -16.70 12.84 -12.14
N VAL A 245 -15.67 12.29 -12.80
CA VAL A 245 -14.68 11.39 -12.20
C VAL A 245 -13.31 12.01 -12.44
N ARG A 246 -12.51 12.19 -11.39
CA ARG A 246 -11.13 12.67 -11.47
C ARG A 246 -10.17 11.56 -11.10
N PHE A 247 -8.95 11.63 -11.62
CA PHE A 247 -7.90 10.63 -11.43
C PHE A 247 -6.70 11.23 -10.71
N TYR A 248 -6.02 10.43 -9.90
CA TYR A 248 -4.63 10.74 -9.53
C TYR A 248 -3.74 10.49 -10.76
N VAL A 249 -2.85 11.43 -11.05
CA VAL A 249 -1.91 11.37 -12.18
C VAL A 249 -0.50 11.69 -11.70
N LYS A 250 0.53 11.03 -12.25
CA LYS A 250 1.93 11.39 -11.94
C LYS A 250 2.34 12.74 -12.55
N LYS A 251 1.71 13.13 -13.66
CA LYS A 251 2.00 14.35 -14.42
C LYS A 251 0.72 14.90 -15.01
N ASP A 252 0.62 16.21 -15.09
CA ASP A 252 -0.50 16.89 -15.76
C ASP A 252 -0.64 16.39 -17.21
N TRP A 253 -1.79 15.80 -17.51
CA TRP A 253 -2.16 15.37 -18.85
C TRP A 253 -3.16 16.36 -19.46
N ARG A 254 -2.92 16.77 -20.71
CA ARG A 254 -3.84 17.60 -21.48
C ARG A 254 -4.30 16.85 -22.73
N GLY A 255 -5.51 16.31 -22.66
CA GLY A 255 -6.25 15.75 -23.79
C GLY A 255 -7.73 16.09 -23.65
N ASP A 256 -8.48 16.00 -24.75
CA ASP A 256 -9.94 16.15 -24.71
C ASP A 256 -10.54 14.91 -24.02
N ALA A 257 -10.92 15.06 -22.75
CA ALA A 257 -11.49 14.01 -21.92
C ALA A 257 -13.02 13.88 -22.06
N THR A 258 -13.65 14.49 -23.08
CA THR A 258 -15.03 14.17 -23.41
C THR A 258 -15.13 12.73 -23.91
N ASP A 259 -16.25 12.08 -23.61
CA ASP A 259 -16.51 10.67 -23.94
C ASP A 259 -16.69 10.40 -25.45
N GLY A 260 -16.71 11.44 -26.29
CA GLY A 260 -16.99 11.38 -27.72
C GLY A 260 -18.47 11.14 -28.08
N PHE A 261 -19.35 10.98 -27.09
CA PHE A 261 -20.74 10.53 -27.28
C PHE A 261 -21.79 11.35 -26.49
N GLY A 262 -21.38 12.26 -25.60
CA GLY A 262 -22.22 13.17 -24.82
C GLY A 262 -22.14 14.63 -25.28
N LYS A 263 -23.25 15.38 -25.14
CA LYS A 263 -23.35 16.77 -25.63
C LYS A 263 -22.41 17.72 -24.88
N GLY A 264 -21.54 18.40 -25.63
CA GLY A 264 -20.55 19.33 -25.09
C GLY A 264 -21.16 20.49 -24.29
N ARG A 265 -20.39 20.90 -23.27
CA ARG A 265 -20.39 22.26 -22.73
C ARG A 265 -18.93 22.67 -22.55
N GLU A 266 -18.61 23.88 -22.98
CA GLU A 266 -17.29 24.46 -22.79
C GLU A 266 -17.00 24.59 -21.28
N TYR A 267 -15.88 24.03 -20.82
CA TYR A 267 -15.33 24.40 -19.53
C TYR A 267 -14.55 25.70 -19.70
N THR A 268 -15.18 26.81 -19.31
CA THR A 268 -14.47 28.07 -19.11
C THR A 268 -13.43 27.92 -18.00
N ASN A 269 -12.29 28.59 -18.15
CA ASN A 269 -11.24 28.62 -17.13
C ASN A 269 -11.82 29.05 -15.78
N LEU A 270 -11.83 28.14 -14.81
CA LEU A 270 -11.90 28.50 -13.40
C LEU A 270 -10.47 28.80 -12.94
N ASP A 271 -10.19 30.08 -12.69
CA ASP A 271 -8.92 30.53 -12.11
C ASP A 271 -8.60 29.74 -10.83
N PRO A 272 -7.34 29.34 -10.59
CA PRO A 272 -6.94 28.78 -9.32
C PRO A 272 -7.15 29.82 -8.20
N PRO A 273 -7.63 29.41 -7.01
CA PRO A 273 -7.90 30.33 -5.92
C PRO A 273 -6.61 31.06 -5.48
N LYS A 274 -6.68 32.40 -5.40
CA LYS A 274 -5.55 33.33 -5.31
C LYS A 274 -4.85 33.39 -3.93
N TRP A 275 -4.65 32.26 -3.26
CA TRP A 275 -3.95 32.19 -1.97
C TRP A 275 -2.64 31.38 -1.98
N LEU A 276 -2.18 30.88 -3.14
CA LEU A 276 -0.89 30.16 -3.27
C LEU A 276 0.23 30.98 -3.97
N LEU A 277 0.27 32.31 -3.79
CA LEU A 277 1.35 33.17 -4.29
C LEU A 277 1.70 34.32 -3.32
N ARG A 278 2.48 33.99 -2.28
CA ARG A 278 3.30 34.85 -1.37
C ARG A 278 3.85 33.90 -0.28
N SER A 279 5.13 33.83 0.07
CA SER A 279 6.27 34.74 -0.19
C SER A 279 7.61 34.00 -0.14
N ILE A 280 8.50 34.20 -1.11
CA ILE A 280 9.98 34.15 -0.96
C ILE A 280 10.57 35.24 -1.89
N MET A 281 11.69 35.87 -1.47
CA MET A 281 12.35 37.11 -1.95
C MET A 281 11.88 38.34 -1.16
N SER A 282 12.70 39.14 -0.48
CA SER A 282 14.15 39.14 -0.16
C SER A 282 14.32 39.99 1.14
N PHE A 283 15.47 40.38 1.71
CA PHE A 283 16.90 40.37 1.35
C PHE A 283 17.69 40.66 2.67
N PHE A 284 18.92 40.14 2.89
CA PHE A 284 20.03 40.90 3.50
C PHE A 284 21.37 40.15 3.40
N SER A 285 22.45 40.90 3.14
CA SER A 285 23.85 40.45 3.19
C SER A 285 24.64 41.35 4.14
N GLY A 286 25.61 40.79 4.87
CA GLY A 286 26.30 41.53 5.93
C GLY A 286 27.33 40.71 6.71
N ILE A 287 28.49 40.55 6.09
CA ILE A 287 29.84 40.23 6.63
C ILE A 287 29.98 40.45 8.16
N TRP A 288 30.60 39.49 8.88
CA TRP A 288 31.91 39.65 9.55
C TRP A 288 32.47 38.30 10.03
N SER A 289 33.78 38.16 9.93
CA SER A 289 34.56 37.01 10.41
C SER A 289 35.12 37.27 11.80
N GLU A 290 35.20 36.26 12.66
CA GLU A 290 36.23 36.25 13.71
C GLU A 290 36.63 34.83 14.12
N ASN A 291 37.93 34.65 14.36
CA ASN A 291 38.53 33.37 14.76
C ASN A 291 38.57 33.28 16.28
N TYR A 292 38.29 32.11 16.86
CA TYR A 292 38.82 31.75 18.18
C TYR A 292 39.39 30.33 18.21
N ASN A 293 40.71 30.26 18.29
CA ASN A 293 41.42 29.10 18.84
C ASN A 293 41.07 28.98 20.33
N VAL A 294 40.86 27.75 20.82
CA VAL A 294 40.94 27.45 22.26
C VAL A 294 41.93 26.31 22.48
N SER A 295 42.92 26.60 23.32
CA SER A 295 44.05 25.74 23.68
C SER A 295 43.68 24.67 24.72
N MET A 296 44.27 23.48 24.60
CA MET A 296 44.34 22.49 25.67
C MET A 296 45.27 22.95 26.81
N PRO A 297 44.96 22.57 28.07
CA PRO A 297 45.96 22.18 29.05
C PRO A 297 45.55 20.87 29.78
N PRO A 298 46.35 20.30 30.69
CA PRO A 298 47.32 19.26 30.33
C PRO A 298 46.97 17.87 30.88
N SER A 299 47.63 16.86 30.33
CA SER A 299 47.66 15.51 30.87
C SER A 299 48.38 15.43 32.21
N ASP A 300 47.73 14.88 33.24
CA ASP A 300 48.32 13.82 34.06
C ASP A 300 47.31 13.14 34.99
N ILE A 301 47.25 11.80 34.91
CA ILE A 301 47.32 10.84 36.03
C ILE A 301 47.12 9.43 35.43
N MET A 302 48.08 8.54 35.72
CA MET A 302 48.15 7.20 35.14
C MET A 302 47.13 6.20 35.68
N ASN A 303 46.82 5.21 34.84
CA ASN A 303 46.58 3.81 35.21
C ASN A 303 45.58 3.51 36.35
N ARG A 304 44.32 3.37 35.94
CA ARG A 304 43.66 2.05 36.09
C ARG A 304 43.09 1.61 34.75
N SER A 305 43.82 0.73 34.06
CA SER A 305 43.25 -0.04 32.95
C SER A 305 42.36 -1.15 33.52
N THR A 306 41.15 -0.77 33.95
CA THR A 306 40.02 -1.67 33.80
C THR A 306 39.72 -1.71 32.32
N THR A 307 40.09 -2.81 31.64
CA THR A 307 39.54 -3.15 30.34
C THR A 307 38.06 -3.45 30.51
N THR A 308 37.26 -2.40 30.60
CA THR A 308 35.84 -2.46 30.31
C THR A 308 35.73 -2.86 28.85
N THR A 309 35.56 -4.14 28.58
CA THR A 309 35.09 -4.63 27.29
C THR A 309 33.77 -3.92 27.02
N MET A 310 33.80 -2.92 26.14
CA MET A 310 32.56 -2.26 25.72
C MET A 310 31.67 -3.34 25.11
N ALA A 311 30.43 -3.43 25.60
CA ALA A 311 29.46 -4.39 25.07
C ALA A 311 29.32 -4.16 23.55
N PRO A 312 29.15 -5.21 22.73
CA PRO A 312 29.04 -5.07 21.29
C PRO A 312 27.98 -4.04 20.86
N PRO A 313 28.17 -3.35 19.72
CA PRO A 313 27.16 -2.46 19.18
C PRO A 313 25.91 -3.25 18.80
N THR A 314 24.75 -2.66 19.09
CA THR A 314 23.42 -3.26 18.86
C THR A 314 22.57 -2.42 17.90
N ASN A 315 23.16 -1.41 17.26
CA ASN A 315 22.53 -0.54 16.26
C ASN A 315 23.03 -0.83 14.83
N ILE A 316 23.73 -1.95 14.59
CA ILE A 316 24.08 -2.38 13.23
C ILE A 316 22.82 -2.96 12.60
N LEU A 317 22.31 -2.36 11.53
CA LEU A 317 21.18 -2.88 10.77
C LEU A 317 21.60 -4.17 10.04
N ASP A 318 20.85 -5.27 10.19
CA ASP A 318 21.13 -6.55 9.51
C ASP A 318 20.28 -6.71 8.26
N HIS A 319 18.96 -6.57 8.41
CA HIS A 319 18.00 -6.64 7.32
C HIS A 319 16.64 -6.02 7.70
N ILE A 320 15.83 -5.74 6.68
CA ILE A 320 14.44 -5.31 6.81
C ILE A 320 13.56 -6.34 6.09
N ILE A 321 12.43 -6.71 6.69
CA ILE A 321 11.57 -7.80 6.22
C ILE A 321 10.35 -7.28 5.49
N HIS A 322 10.17 -7.75 4.26
CA HIS A 322 9.05 -7.45 3.40
C HIS A 322 8.22 -8.72 3.14
N LEU A 323 7.09 -8.85 3.84
CA LEU A 323 6.17 -9.98 3.72
C LEU A 323 5.31 -9.86 2.46
N SER A 324 5.23 -10.94 1.70
CA SER A 324 4.35 -11.09 0.53
C SER A 324 3.16 -11.98 0.87
N PRO A 325 2.07 -11.94 0.08
CA PRO A 325 0.92 -12.81 0.30
C PRO A 325 1.33 -14.31 0.26
N PRO A 326 0.65 -15.20 1.00
CA PRO A 326 1.01 -16.61 1.04
C PRO A 326 1.03 -17.25 -0.36
N GLY A 327 2.10 -17.98 -0.67
CA GLY A 327 2.35 -18.61 -1.96
C GLY A 327 2.79 -17.67 -3.09
N LYS A 328 2.99 -16.36 -2.84
CA LYS A 328 3.31 -15.35 -3.87
C LYS A 328 4.76 -14.84 -3.87
N LEU A 329 5.72 -15.62 -3.36
CA LEU A 329 7.14 -15.20 -3.32
C LEU A 329 7.70 -14.87 -4.72
N SER A 330 7.37 -15.66 -5.75
CA SER A 330 7.84 -15.42 -7.12
C SER A 330 7.30 -14.12 -7.73
N GLU A 331 6.08 -13.71 -7.37
CA GLU A 331 5.48 -12.44 -7.80
C GLU A 331 6.19 -11.26 -7.11
N ALA A 332 6.56 -11.42 -5.84
CA ALA A 332 7.37 -10.43 -5.13
C ALA A 332 8.80 -10.31 -5.66
N VAL A 333 9.45 -11.43 -6.01
CA VAL A 333 10.75 -11.43 -6.70
C VAL A 333 10.65 -10.62 -7.99
N ALA A 334 9.70 -10.96 -8.88
CA ALA A 334 9.51 -10.24 -10.14
C ALA A 334 9.17 -8.75 -9.92
N HIS A 335 8.44 -8.41 -8.86
CA HIS A 335 8.17 -7.02 -8.50
C HIS A 335 9.45 -6.24 -8.16
N TRP A 336 10.29 -6.80 -7.27
CA TRP A 336 11.55 -6.18 -6.86
C TRP A 336 12.59 -6.12 -7.99
N GLU A 337 12.59 -7.09 -8.90
CA GLU A 337 13.36 -7.05 -10.15
C GLU A 337 12.90 -5.91 -11.08
N ASN A 338 11.59 -5.70 -11.23
CA ASN A 338 11.03 -4.58 -12.01
C ASN A 338 11.33 -3.21 -11.41
N LEU A 339 11.52 -3.12 -10.08
CA LEU A 339 12.04 -1.92 -9.42
C LEU A 339 13.53 -1.67 -9.70
N GLY A 340 14.22 -2.63 -10.31
CA GLY A 340 15.63 -2.56 -10.71
C GLY A 340 16.60 -3.14 -9.68
N PHE A 341 16.12 -3.91 -8.70
CA PHE A 341 17.00 -4.65 -7.79
C PHE A 341 17.36 -6.01 -8.40
N HIS A 342 18.63 -6.41 -8.33
CA HIS A 342 18.94 -7.84 -8.43
C HIS A 342 18.39 -8.57 -7.20
N VAL A 343 17.65 -9.66 -7.43
CA VAL A 343 17.06 -10.49 -6.38
C VAL A 343 17.69 -11.89 -6.43
N ILE A 344 18.15 -12.37 -5.28
CA ILE A 344 18.83 -13.66 -5.14
C ILE A 344 17.87 -14.69 -4.54
N PRO A 345 17.65 -15.86 -5.16
CA PRO A 345 16.87 -16.95 -4.56
C PRO A 345 17.45 -17.38 -3.21
N GLY A 346 16.63 -17.32 -2.16
CA GLY A 346 17.00 -17.75 -0.82
C GLY A 346 16.77 -19.24 -0.64
N GLY A 347 15.56 -19.61 -0.23
CA GLY A 347 15.11 -20.98 -0.03
C GLY A 347 13.98 -21.09 1.00
N THR A 348 13.46 -22.30 1.20
CA THR A 348 12.48 -22.59 2.27
C THR A 348 13.19 -22.72 3.62
N HIS A 349 12.61 -22.13 4.66
CA HIS A 349 13.08 -22.24 6.05
C HIS A 349 12.94 -23.68 6.58
N ALA A 350 13.77 -24.04 7.56
CA ALA A 350 13.86 -25.41 8.08
C ALA A 350 12.54 -25.95 8.69
N ASP A 351 11.60 -25.09 9.05
CA ASP A 351 10.25 -25.47 9.52
C ASP A 351 9.24 -25.76 8.39
N GLY A 352 9.59 -25.45 7.13
CA GLY A 352 8.72 -25.62 5.97
C GLY A 352 7.56 -24.62 5.88
N LEU A 353 7.53 -23.58 6.71
CA LEU A 353 6.39 -22.65 6.79
C LEU A 353 6.52 -21.45 5.86
N THR A 354 7.74 -20.99 5.62
CA THR A 354 8.03 -19.81 4.81
C THR A 354 9.22 -20.05 3.89
N SER A 355 9.27 -19.34 2.77
CA SER A 355 10.45 -19.22 1.91
C SER A 355 10.82 -17.77 1.67
N ASN A 356 12.09 -17.53 1.38
CA ASN A 356 12.62 -16.19 1.12
C ASN A 356 13.42 -16.06 -0.18
N ALA A 357 13.55 -14.80 -0.59
CA ALA A 357 14.51 -14.28 -1.56
C ALA A 357 15.15 -13.01 -0.96
N LEU A 358 16.35 -12.66 -1.45
CA LEU A 358 17.18 -11.62 -0.83
C LEU A 358 17.52 -10.53 -1.86
N VAL A 359 17.41 -9.27 -1.43
CA VAL A 359 18.06 -8.14 -2.09
C VAL A 359 19.24 -7.72 -1.24
N ALA A 360 20.43 -8.27 -1.51
CA ALA A 360 21.66 -7.91 -0.83
C ALA A 360 22.20 -6.58 -1.37
N LEU A 361 22.63 -5.67 -0.48
CA LEU A 361 23.15 -4.35 -0.80
C LEU A 361 24.67 -4.27 -0.51
N ALA A 362 25.35 -3.26 -1.06
CA ALA A 362 26.79 -3.09 -0.92
C ALA A 362 27.23 -2.63 0.50
N ASP A 363 26.29 -2.17 1.32
CA ASP A 363 26.48 -1.91 2.76
C ASP A 363 26.41 -3.18 3.63
N GLY A 364 26.12 -4.35 3.04
CA GLY A 364 25.99 -5.62 3.76
C GLY A 364 24.66 -5.83 4.47
N VAL A 365 23.74 -4.88 4.38
CA VAL A 365 22.32 -5.03 4.71
C VAL A 365 21.64 -5.79 3.57
N TYR A 366 20.53 -6.47 3.85
CA TYR A 366 19.65 -6.99 2.80
C TYR A 366 18.17 -6.72 3.07
N ILE A 367 17.35 -6.77 2.03
CA ILE A 367 15.90 -6.91 2.19
C ILE A 367 15.55 -8.39 2.12
N GLU A 368 14.86 -8.89 3.14
CA GLU A 368 14.26 -10.23 3.10
C GLU A 368 12.87 -10.16 2.49
N LEU A 369 12.74 -10.64 1.25
CA LEU A 369 11.44 -10.91 0.64
C LEU A 369 10.98 -12.26 1.15
N ILE A 370 9.91 -12.32 1.93
CA ILE A 370 9.44 -13.56 2.56
C ILE A 370 7.97 -13.81 2.24
N ALA A 371 7.60 -15.06 2.01
CA ALA A 371 6.20 -15.48 1.95
C ALA A 371 5.99 -16.72 2.81
N PHE A 372 4.80 -16.86 3.39
CA PHE A 372 4.35 -18.17 3.86
C PHE A 372 4.05 -19.07 2.66
N GLU A 373 4.42 -20.35 2.72
CA GLU A 373 4.11 -21.33 1.67
C GLU A 373 2.60 -21.55 1.51
N LYS A 374 1.85 -21.38 2.61
CA LYS A 374 0.38 -21.52 2.70
C LYS A 374 -0.18 -20.51 3.72
N PRO A 375 -1.46 -20.10 3.62
CA PRO A 375 -2.07 -19.22 4.60
C PRO A 375 -1.90 -19.72 6.05
N PRO A 376 -1.40 -18.89 7.00
CA PRO A 376 -1.05 -19.31 8.36
C PRO A 376 -2.27 -19.42 9.29
N ILE A 377 -3.26 -20.23 8.90
CA ILE A 377 -4.60 -20.30 9.53
C ILE A 377 -4.65 -21.28 10.72
N GLY A 378 -3.71 -22.23 10.82
CA GLY A 378 -3.66 -23.19 11.94
C GLY A 378 -2.25 -23.66 12.30
N PRO A 379 -2.07 -24.36 13.44
CA PRO A 379 -0.75 -24.74 13.94
C PRO A 379 -0.01 -25.71 13.01
N PRO A 380 1.34 -25.64 12.93
CA PRO A 380 2.20 -24.68 13.63
C PRO A 380 2.28 -23.30 12.95
N ALA A 381 1.66 -23.12 11.78
CA ALA A 381 1.76 -21.87 11.01
C ALA A 381 1.09 -20.66 11.70
N SER A 382 -0.03 -20.87 12.40
CA SER A 382 -0.72 -19.82 13.19
C SER A 382 0.10 -19.27 14.36
N ASP A 383 1.09 -20.04 14.81
CA ASP A 383 1.89 -19.76 15.99
C ASP A 383 3.23 -19.10 15.61
N HIS A 384 3.50 -18.99 14.30
CA HIS A 384 4.64 -18.28 13.76
C HIS A 384 4.60 -16.79 14.12
N TRP A 385 5.75 -16.19 14.44
CA TRP A 385 5.83 -14.81 14.97
C TRP A 385 5.31 -13.73 14.00
N TRP A 386 5.20 -14.03 12.70
CA TRP A 386 4.60 -13.15 11.68
C TRP A 386 3.21 -13.62 11.19
N ALA A 387 2.60 -14.65 11.77
CA ALA A 387 1.32 -15.21 11.29
C ALA A 387 0.15 -14.21 11.24
N LYS A 388 0.20 -13.17 12.09
CA LYS A 388 -0.81 -12.11 12.19
C LYS A 388 -0.43 -10.81 11.45
N LYS A 389 0.74 -10.78 10.81
CA LYS A 389 1.19 -9.62 10.05
C LYS A 389 0.46 -9.58 8.71
N GLN A 390 0.04 -8.39 8.30
CA GLN A 390 -0.38 -8.15 6.93
C GLN A 390 0.87 -8.07 6.04
N PRO A 391 0.77 -8.41 4.75
CA PRO A 391 1.85 -8.21 3.80
C PRO A 391 2.39 -6.77 3.78
N GLY A 392 3.69 -6.64 3.53
CA GLY A 392 4.42 -5.38 3.44
C GLY A 392 5.65 -5.33 4.34
N TRP A 393 6.12 -4.13 4.68
CA TRP A 393 7.18 -3.95 5.68
C TRP A 393 6.71 -4.37 7.08
N ILE A 394 7.15 -5.55 7.54
CA ILE A 394 6.60 -6.18 8.76
C ILE A 394 7.52 -6.16 9.97
N ASP A 395 8.84 -6.23 9.77
CA ASP A 395 9.82 -6.36 10.83
C ASP A 395 11.20 -5.90 10.37
N TRP A 396 12.14 -5.73 11.29
CA TRP A 396 13.52 -5.39 10.99
C TRP A 396 14.47 -5.92 12.07
N ALA A 397 15.72 -6.17 11.66
CA ALA A 397 16.71 -6.84 12.49
C ALA A 397 17.97 -5.99 12.66
N CYS A 398 18.55 -6.03 13.84
CA CYS A 398 19.93 -5.64 14.07
C CYS A 398 20.85 -6.87 14.07
N LEU A 399 22.13 -6.69 13.72
CA LEU A 399 23.11 -7.78 13.68
C LEU A 399 23.51 -8.17 15.10
N GLY A 400 23.27 -9.42 15.46
CA GLY A 400 23.72 -10.00 16.72
C GLY A 400 25.20 -10.34 16.62
N LEU A 401 26.02 -9.73 17.48
CA LEU A 401 27.48 -9.97 17.56
C LEU A 401 27.90 -10.83 18.76
N GLU A 402 26.94 -11.27 19.58
CA GLU A 402 27.16 -12.06 20.79
C GLU A 402 25.96 -12.98 21.08
N ASP A 403 26.21 -14.06 21.83
CA ASP A 403 25.18 -15.06 22.17
C ASP A 403 24.11 -14.51 23.14
N SER A 404 24.42 -13.47 23.91
CA SER A 404 23.61 -12.98 25.05
C SER A 404 23.20 -11.51 24.92
N VAL A 405 22.84 -11.07 23.72
CA VAL A 405 22.41 -9.69 23.42
C VAL A 405 21.18 -9.26 24.23
N ASP A 406 20.33 -10.21 24.65
CA ASP A 406 19.24 -10.00 25.60
C ASP A 406 19.75 -9.47 26.96
N GLN A 407 20.88 -9.98 27.44
CA GLN A 407 21.52 -9.54 28.69
C GLN A 407 22.17 -8.17 28.53
N THR A 408 22.73 -7.85 27.35
CA THR A 408 23.25 -6.51 27.03
C THR A 408 22.13 -5.46 27.04
N VAL A 409 20.98 -5.76 26.42
CA VAL A 409 19.80 -4.89 26.47
C VAL A 409 19.26 -4.76 27.90
N ALA A 410 19.09 -5.87 28.62
CA ALA A 410 18.65 -5.86 30.02
C ALA A 410 19.65 -5.17 30.96
N GLY A 411 20.93 -5.11 30.60
CA GLY A 411 21.97 -4.35 31.29
C GLY A 411 21.78 -2.85 31.14
N ARG A 412 21.41 -2.38 29.94
CA ARG A 412 21.13 -0.95 29.63
C ARG A 412 19.77 -0.48 30.12
N GLU A 413 18.78 -1.37 30.21
CA GLU A 413 17.45 -1.05 30.74
C GLU A 413 17.50 -0.64 32.24
N LYS A 414 18.51 -1.09 32.99
CA LYS A 414 18.71 -0.76 34.40
C LYS A 414 18.89 0.76 34.58
N GLY A 415 17.84 1.41 35.07
CA GLY A 415 17.82 2.84 35.35
C GLY A 415 17.22 3.71 34.24
N VAL A 416 16.69 3.11 33.17
CA VAL A 416 15.95 3.85 32.11
C VAL A 416 14.43 3.68 32.26
N ASP A 417 13.96 2.54 32.79
CA ASP A 417 12.53 2.23 32.99
C ASP A 417 11.68 2.37 31.70
N SER A 418 12.24 1.95 30.57
CA SER A 418 11.52 1.83 29.30
C SER A 418 10.61 0.60 29.28
N GLY A 419 10.93 -0.38 30.14
CA GLY A 419 10.28 -1.67 30.28
C GLY A 419 10.49 -2.59 29.08
N VAL A 420 11.55 -2.40 28.28
CA VAL A 420 11.89 -3.30 27.17
C VAL A 420 12.50 -4.59 27.68
N GLU A 421 12.02 -5.72 27.16
CA GLU A 421 12.50 -7.06 27.51
C GLU A 421 12.67 -7.90 26.24
N TYR A 422 13.66 -8.79 26.25
CA TYR A 422 13.90 -9.78 25.19
C TYR A 422 13.61 -11.20 25.68
N GLN A 423 13.43 -12.10 24.72
CA GLN A 423 13.38 -13.54 24.92
C GLN A 423 14.78 -14.13 24.75
N GLU A 424 14.98 -15.37 25.22
CA GLU A 424 16.16 -16.15 24.88
C GLU A 424 16.27 -16.35 23.35
N GLY A 425 17.49 -16.35 22.83
CA GLY A 425 17.75 -16.49 21.40
C GLY A 425 17.39 -17.89 20.88
N LYS A 426 16.56 -17.97 19.84
CA LYS A 426 16.16 -19.23 19.20
C LYS A 426 16.98 -19.50 17.95
N GLU A 427 17.54 -20.70 17.83
CA GLU A 427 18.27 -21.10 16.62
C GLU A 427 17.35 -21.42 15.44
N GLY A 428 17.80 -21.08 14.24
CA GLY A 428 17.11 -21.28 12.97
C GLY A 428 18.09 -21.57 11.83
N GLY A 429 17.55 -21.92 10.66
CA GLY A 429 18.37 -22.27 9.50
C GLY A 429 17.56 -22.42 8.22
N ARG A 430 18.27 -22.42 7.08
CA ARG A 430 17.75 -22.84 5.77
C ARG A 430 18.86 -23.51 4.96
N LYS A 431 18.48 -24.20 3.88
CA LYS A 431 19.42 -24.59 2.83
C LYS A 431 19.43 -23.53 1.73
N ARG A 432 20.61 -23.19 1.23
CA ARG A 432 20.77 -22.25 0.12
C ARG A 432 20.42 -22.93 -1.20
N ALA A 433 19.54 -22.31 -1.99
CA ALA A 433 19.04 -22.90 -3.23
C ALA A 433 20.12 -23.20 -4.30
N SER A 434 21.22 -22.42 -4.33
CA SER A 434 22.24 -22.54 -5.38
C SER A 434 23.25 -23.68 -5.19
N ASP A 435 23.61 -24.02 -3.95
CA ASP A 435 24.64 -25.04 -3.64
C ASP A 435 24.25 -26.00 -2.51
N GLY A 436 23.03 -25.92 -1.99
CA GLY A 436 22.49 -26.81 -0.96
C GLY A 436 23.12 -26.67 0.43
N LYS A 437 24.06 -25.72 0.62
CA LYS A 437 24.72 -25.50 1.91
C LYS A 437 23.72 -25.10 2.97
N GLU A 438 23.89 -25.68 4.15
CA GLU A 438 23.14 -25.30 5.35
C GLU A 438 23.77 -24.04 5.95
N LEU A 439 22.93 -23.07 6.29
CA LEU A 439 23.31 -21.85 6.99
C LEU A 439 22.41 -21.68 8.22
N LYS A 440 23.01 -21.28 9.34
CA LYS A 440 22.36 -21.23 10.67
C LYS A 440 22.54 -19.88 11.31
N TRP A 441 21.55 -19.51 12.11
CA TRP A 441 21.51 -18.25 12.84
C TRP A 441 20.78 -18.41 14.16
N ARG A 442 20.91 -17.41 15.05
CA ARG A 442 20.10 -17.26 16.26
C ARG A 442 19.30 -15.96 16.16
N VAL A 443 17.99 -16.04 16.38
CA VAL A 443 17.10 -14.88 16.46
C VAL A 443 16.68 -14.61 17.89
N THR A 444 16.96 -13.40 18.37
CA THR A 444 16.63 -12.94 19.73
C THR A 444 15.59 -11.84 19.63
N PHE A 445 14.32 -12.20 19.86
CA PHE A 445 13.17 -11.29 19.70
C PHE A 445 12.84 -10.54 20.99
N PRO A 446 12.27 -9.31 20.90
CA PRO A 446 11.62 -8.70 22.06
C PRO A 446 10.46 -9.56 22.57
N GLN A 447 10.11 -9.42 23.86
CA GLN A 447 8.94 -10.07 24.45
C GLN A 447 7.66 -9.70 23.68
N LEU A 448 6.72 -10.64 23.55
CA LEU A 448 5.55 -10.48 22.67
C LEU A 448 4.70 -9.24 23.00
N LYS A 449 4.74 -8.77 24.26
CA LYS A 449 4.09 -7.54 24.74
C LYS A 449 4.57 -6.24 24.06
N HIS A 450 5.72 -6.26 23.37
CA HIS A 450 6.26 -5.14 22.59
C HIS A 450 5.82 -5.17 21.11
N GLY A 451 5.13 -6.23 20.69
CA GLY A 451 4.80 -6.48 19.29
C GLY A 451 6.00 -6.98 18.48
N ARG A 452 5.92 -6.80 17.15
CA ARG A 452 6.94 -7.16 16.16
C ARG A 452 7.04 -6.00 15.16
N GLY A 453 8.24 -5.67 14.69
CA GLY A 453 8.53 -4.51 13.83
C GLY A 453 8.61 -3.14 14.51
N THR A 454 8.04 -2.95 15.71
CA THR A 454 8.20 -1.71 16.49
C THR A 454 9.61 -1.56 17.06
N ILE A 455 10.15 -2.66 17.58
CA ILE A 455 11.46 -2.78 18.23
C ILE A 455 12.20 -3.90 17.47
N PRO A 456 13.47 -3.73 17.09
CA PRO A 456 14.15 -4.71 16.26
C PRO A 456 14.40 -6.00 17.02
N PHE A 457 14.42 -7.12 16.30
CA PHE A 457 15.02 -8.35 16.82
C PHE A 457 16.52 -8.40 16.47
N PHE A 458 17.28 -9.28 17.11
CA PHE A 458 18.67 -9.51 16.74
C PHE A 458 18.82 -10.79 15.92
N CYS A 459 19.61 -10.76 14.86
CA CYS A 459 19.97 -11.93 14.06
C CYS A 459 21.48 -12.15 14.11
N GLN A 460 21.92 -13.22 14.78
CA GLN A 460 23.32 -13.61 14.92
C GLN A 460 23.65 -14.73 13.92
N ASP A 461 24.70 -14.56 13.13
CA ASP A 461 25.23 -15.59 12.24
C ASP A 461 25.95 -16.70 13.04
N LEU A 462 25.46 -17.95 12.98
CA LEU A 462 26.11 -19.14 13.60
C LEU A 462 26.96 -19.93 12.59
N THR A 463 26.77 -19.66 11.30
CA THR A 463 27.64 -20.07 10.18
C THR A 463 28.17 -18.80 9.50
N PRO A 464 29.28 -18.86 8.74
CA PRO A 464 29.84 -17.67 8.08
C PRO A 464 28.79 -16.88 7.30
N ARG A 465 28.73 -15.55 7.54
CA ARG A 465 27.67 -14.65 7.09
C ARG A 465 27.47 -14.70 5.57
N GLU A 466 28.54 -14.84 4.80
CA GLU A 466 28.54 -14.96 3.34
C GLU A 466 27.80 -16.20 2.81
N LEU A 467 27.47 -17.16 3.68
CA LEU A 467 26.52 -18.23 3.35
C LEU A 467 25.08 -17.71 3.33
N ARG A 468 24.70 -16.86 4.30
CA ARG A 468 23.37 -16.25 4.46
C ARG A 468 23.13 -15.09 3.51
N VAL A 469 24.08 -14.16 3.48
CA VAL A 469 24.03 -12.87 2.76
C VAL A 469 25.19 -12.84 1.77
N PRO A 470 24.95 -13.13 0.47
CA PRO A 470 25.96 -12.97 -0.57
C PRO A 470 26.43 -11.52 -0.65
N ALA A 471 27.70 -11.29 -1.02
CA ALA A 471 28.19 -9.96 -1.31
C ALA A 471 27.47 -9.36 -2.54
N ALA A 472 27.22 -8.05 -2.49
CA ALA A 472 26.72 -7.27 -3.62
C ALA A 472 27.68 -6.10 -3.88
N ASP A 473 27.89 -5.78 -5.15
CA ASP A 473 28.75 -4.68 -5.60
C ASP A 473 27.91 -3.40 -5.80
N PRO A 474 28.53 -2.20 -5.77
CA PRO A 474 27.85 -0.92 -6.05
C PRO A 474 27.16 -0.78 -7.43
N ASP A 475 27.32 -1.77 -8.31
CA ASP A 475 26.69 -1.85 -9.64
C ASP A 475 25.75 -3.06 -9.80
N THR A 476 25.47 -3.80 -8.71
CA THR A 476 24.59 -4.99 -8.72
C THR A 476 23.13 -4.66 -9.07
N HIS A 477 22.64 -3.46 -8.74
CA HIS A 477 21.24 -3.08 -8.99
C HIS A 477 21.13 -2.06 -10.14
N THR A 478 20.25 -2.31 -11.10
CA THR A 478 20.01 -1.41 -12.25
C THR A 478 19.30 -0.11 -11.86
N ASN A 479 18.66 -0.08 -10.69
CA ASN A 479 18.17 1.15 -10.05
C ASN A 479 19.27 1.96 -9.34
N SER A 480 20.50 1.49 -9.34
CA SER A 480 21.69 2.09 -8.70
C SER A 480 21.65 2.16 -7.17
N ALA A 481 20.81 1.38 -6.49
CA ALA A 481 20.84 1.25 -5.04
C ALA A 481 22.19 0.74 -4.54
N LEU A 482 22.64 1.28 -3.40
CA LEU A 482 23.94 1.01 -2.79
C LEU A 482 23.82 0.46 -1.37
N GLY A 483 22.85 0.95 -0.61
CA GLY A 483 22.66 0.66 0.81
C GLY A 483 21.40 1.35 1.34
N ILE A 484 21.11 1.21 2.63
CA ILE A 484 19.98 1.87 3.29
C ILE A 484 20.34 3.33 3.62
N ALA A 485 19.40 4.24 3.35
CA ALA A 485 19.44 5.64 3.76
C ALA A 485 18.61 5.90 5.01
N TYR A 486 17.43 5.28 5.12
CA TYR A 486 16.61 5.39 6.33
C TYR A 486 15.54 4.29 6.44
N LEU A 487 15.02 4.16 7.66
CA LEU A 487 13.84 3.40 8.04
C LEU A 487 12.87 4.34 8.76
N HIS A 488 11.65 4.51 8.23
CA HIS A 488 10.61 5.36 8.84
C HIS A 488 9.56 4.52 9.56
N LEU A 489 9.52 4.63 10.90
CA LEU A 489 8.59 3.92 11.77
C LEU A 489 7.52 4.89 12.30
N THR A 490 6.24 4.65 12.00
CA THR A 490 5.14 5.31 12.72
C THR A 490 4.74 4.50 13.94
N VAL A 491 4.39 5.20 15.02
CA VAL A 491 3.95 4.60 16.28
C VAL A 491 2.76 5.37 16.87
N PRO A 492 1.87 4.74 17.65
CA PRO A 492 0.75 5.44 18.28
C PRO A 492 1.24 6.59 19.15
N GLN A 493 0.67 7.78 19.00
CA GLN A 493 1.11 8.99 19.70
C GLN A 493 1.18 8.82 21.23
N ALA A 494 0.26 8.04 21.81
CA ALA A 494 0.24 7.71 23.25
C ALA A 494 1.40 6.80 23.71
N ALA A 495 2.01 6.05 22.79
CA ALA A 495 3.15 5.17 23.06
C ALA A 495 4.50 5.77 22.64
N PHE A 496 4.51 6.91 21.94
CA PHE A 496 5.68 7.52 21.32
C PHE A 496 6.90 7.64 22.26
N ASN A 497 6.75 8.34 23.40
CA ASN A 497 7.85 8.54 24.35
C ASN A 497 8.38 7.22 24.94
N ARG A 498 7.50 6.24 25.17
CA ARG A 498 7.90 4.91 25.66
C ARG A 498 8.72 4.18 24.60
N ILE A 499 8.25 4.14 23.35
CA ILE A 499 8.95 3.45 22.26
C ILE A 499 10.29 4.15 21.96
N LYS A 500 10.36 5.49 22.04
CA LYS A 500 11.61 6.26 21.98
C LYS A 500 12.60 5.81 23.06
N ALA A 501 12.18 5.70 24.32
CA ALA A 501 13.03 5.19 25.39
C ALA A 501 13.49 3.73 25.14
N GLN A 502 12.58 2.86 24.69
CA GLN A 502 12.88 1.45 24.40
C GLN A 502 13.92 1.31 23.26
N LEU A 503 13.77 2.08 22.19
CA LEU A 503 14.73 2.11 21.08
C LEU A 503 16.09 2.65 21.52
N SER A 504 16.15 3.68 22.37
CA SER A 504 17.43 4.17 22.91
C SER A 504 18.19 3.11 23.72
N VAL A 505 17.48 2.32 24.53
CA VAL A 505 18.07 1.20 25.30
C VAL A 505 18.58 0.10 24.35
N VAL A 506 17.73 -0.30 23.39
CA VAL A 506 18.01 -1.39 22.45
C VAL A 506 19.16 -1.05 21.51
N LEU A 507 19.18 0.14 20.93
CA LEU A 507 20.23 0.60 20.01
C LEU A 507 21.50 1.05 20.76
N GLY A 508 21.40 1.34 22.06
CA GLY A 508 22.53 1.85 22.86
C GLY A 508 22.93 3.30 22.52
N ALA A 509 22.05 4.04 21.83
CA ALA A 509 22.28 5.40 21.36
C ALA A 509 21.02 6.25 21.62
N GLN A 510 21.19 7.56 21.82
CA GLN A 510 20.06 8.49 21.91
C GLN A 510 19.74 9.08 20.53
N PRO A 511 18.46 9.41 20.26
CA PRO A 511 18.09 10.09 19.03
C PRO A 511 18.51 11.56 19.07
N ASN A 512 18.61 12.17 17.90
CA ASN A 512 18.76 13.61 17.74
C ASN A 512 17.44 14.36 18.03
N GLU A 513 17.46 15.70 17.89
CA GLU A 513 16.30 16.58 18.09
C GLU A 513 15.14 16.33 17.12
N SER A 514 15.36 15.57 16.04
CA SER A 514 14.35 15.20 15.03
C SER A 514 13.82 13.77 15.17
N ASP A 515 14.06 13.13 16.32
CA ASP A 515 13.68 11.76 16.64
C ASP A 515 14.32 10.70 15.71
N GLU A 516 15.58 10.94 15.33
CA GLU A 516 16.37 10.05 14.46
C GLU A 516 17.57 9.43 15.21
N TRP A 517 17.77 8.12 15.07
CA TRP A 517 18.98 7.39 15.50
C TRP A 517 19.85 7.08 14.29
N GLU A 518 21.16 7.25 14.41
CA GLU A 518 22.12 6.73 13.42
C GLU A 518 22.33 5.23 13.64
N LEU A 519 22.20 4.48 12.55
CA LEU A 519 22.43 3.04 12.49
C LEU A 519 23.79 2.77 11.84
N ALA A 520 24.47 1.75 12.32
CA ALA A 520 25.65 1.21 11.65
C ALA A 520 25.23 0.17 10.59
N VAL A 521 26.15 -0.19 9.70
CA VAL A 521 25.94 -1.21 8.66
C VAL A 521 27.04 -2.28 8.72
N PRO A 522 26.81 -3.51 8.24
CA PRO A 522 27.79 -4.58 8.32
C PRO A 522 29.07 -4.31 7.51
N TYR A 523 28.98 -3.64 6.36
CA TYR A 523 30.11 -3.34 5.47
C TYR A 523 30.19 -1.85 5.09
N GLY A 524 31.41 -1.31 5.17
CA GLY A 524 31.71 0.08 4.81
C GLY A 524 31.23 1.12 5.83
N GLN A 525 31.57 2.38 5.55
CA GLN A 525 30.96 3.54 6.19
C GLN A 525 30.27 4.35 5.09
N PHE A 526 28.96 4.18 4.97
CA PHE A 526 28.16 5.10 4.18
C PHE A 526 28.04 6.43 4.92
N ASN A 527 28.26 7.53 4.20
CA ASN A 527 28.11 8.88 4.72
C ASN A 527 27.15 9.63 3.79
N PRO A 528 25.93 9.98 4.24
CA PRO A 528 25.44 9.84 5.61
C PRO A 528 25.20 8.38 6.02
N ALA A 529 25.21 8.11 7.33
CA ALA A 529 24.84 6.81 7.88
C ALA A 529 23.31 6.60 7.79
N PRO A 530 22.83 5.35 7.66
CA PRO A 530 21.39 5.07 7.68
C PRO A 530 20.75 5.56 8.99
N LYS A 531 19.50 6.03 8.89
CA LYS A 531 18.77 6.55 10.04
C LYS A 531 17.48 5.78 10.32
N LEU A 532 17.23 5.44 11.58
CA LEU A 532 15.88 5.14 12.05
C LEU A 532 15.21 6.44 12.44
N LYS A 533 14.04 6.77 11.87
CA LYS A 533 13.19 7.87 12.32
C LYS A 533 11.89 7.34 12.90
N VAL A 534 11.48 7.87 14.06
CA VAL A 534 10.21 7.52 14.70
C VAL A 534 9.27 8.72 14.65
N VAL A 535 8.02 8.49 14.23
CA VAL A 535 7.00 9.54 14.13
C VAL A 535 5.73 9.12 14.87
N GLY A 536 5.20 10.01 15.70
CA GLY A 536 3.89 9.82 16.35
C GLY A 536 2.76 9.91 15.32
N SER A 537 1.89 8.90 15.28
CA SER A 537 0.68 8.88 14.45
C SER A 537 -0.58 8.76 15.30
N VAL A 538 -1.72 9.15 14.71
CA VAL A 538 -3.07 8.83 15.22
C VAL A 538 -3.41 7.34 15.02
N ASP A 539 -2.65 6.63 14.19
CA ASP A 539 -2.79 5.18 14.00
C ASP A 539 -2.55 4.41 15.30
N VAL A 540 -3.40 3.41 15.54
CA VAL A 540 -3.32 2.55 16.74
C VAL A 540 -2.28 1.43 16.64
N ASN A 541 -1.72 1.19 15.45
CA ASN A 541 -0.75 0.13 15.19
C ASN A 541 0.59 0.72 14.72
N PRO A 542 1.73 0.35 15.33
CA PRO A 542 3.04 0.67 14.79
C PRO A 542 3.24 0.06 13.39
N ASN A 543 3.83 0.83 12.47
CA ASN A 543 4.11 0.36 11.12
C ASN A 543 5.42 0.94 10.55
N ILE A 544 6.14 0.14 9.77
CA ILE A 544 7.22 0.65 8.92
C ILE A 544 6.55 1.24 7.69
N THR A 545 6.63 2.56 7.55
CA THR A 545 5.88 3.28 6.50
C THR A 545 6.69 3.53 5.23
N GLU A 546 8.02 3.53 5.32
CA GLU A 546 8.92 3.81 4.20
C GLU A 546 10.36 3.33 4.50
N VAL A 547 11.04 2.83 3.47
CA VAL A 547 12.48 2.49 3.50
C VAL A 547 13.19 3.28 2.40
N GLY A 548 14.14 4.13 2.80
CA GLY A 548 15.00 4.88 1.90
C GLY A 548 16.26 4.08 1.56
N PHE A 549 16.68 4.10 0.30
CA PHE A 549 17.93 3.51 -0.20
C PHE A 549 18.83 4.61 -0.74
N TYR A 550 20.13 4.57 -0.45
CA TYR A 550 21.10 5.39 -1.15
C TYR A 550 21.28 4.90 -2.58
N ALA A 551 21.33 5.83 -3.54
CA ALA A 551 21.48 5.53 -4.95
C ALA A 551 22.26 6.60 -5.72
N LYS A 552 22.81 6.24 -6.89
CA LYS A 552 23.55 7.18 -7.76
C LYS A 552 22.65 8.25 -8.39
N SER A 553 21.33 8.04 -8.41
CA SER A 553 20.34 9.03 -8.84
C SER A 553 19.12 9.04 -7.92
N SER A 554 18.64 10.24 -7.54
CA SER A 554 17.40 10.40 -6.77
C SER A 554 16.18 10.03 -7.61
N ARG A 555 15.35 9.12 -7.11
CA ARG A 555 14.05 8.77 -7.67
C ARG A 555 13.11 8.35 -6.54
N GLU A 556 11.93 8.95 -6.44
CA GLU A 556 10.86 8.37 -5.64
C GLU A 556 10.15 7.30 -6.49
N ARG A 557 9.98 6.12 -5.90
CA ARG A 557 9.32 4.96 -6.52
C ARG A 557 8.71 4.12 -5.41
N GLU A 558 7.40 4.22 -5.23
CA GLU A 558 6.67 3.20 -4.49
C GLU A 558 6.93 1.81 -5.09
N THR A 559 7.36 0.89 -4.24
CA THR A 559 6.92 -0.51 -4.30
C THR A 559 5.40 -0.49 -4.45
N ALA A 560 4.88 -0.98 -5.58
CA ALA A 560 3.46 -0.84 -5.88
C ALA A 560 2.60 -1.67 -4.92
N GLU A 561 1.33 -1.26 -4.77
CA GLU A 561 0.24 -2.06 -4.18
C GLU A 561 0.41 -2.45 -2.70
N GLY A 562 0.38 -1.48 -1.79
CA GLY A 562 0.05 -1.74 -0.38
C GLY A 562 1.08 -2.49 0.48
N PHE A 563 2.23 -2.89 -0.09
CA PHE A 563 3.30 -3.58 0.64
C PHE A 563 4.32 -2.64 1.33
N GLY A 564 4.04 -1.33 1.36
CA GLY A 564 4.89 -0.29 1.97
C GLY A 564 5.60 0.57 0.93
N ARG A 565 6.29 1.64 1.37
CA ARG A 565 6.95 2.60 0.46
C ARG A 565 8.47 2.40 0.37
N VAL A 566 9.02 2.82 -0.77
CA VAL A 566 10.46 2.84 -1.07
C VAL A 566 10.84 4.21 -1.64
N ALA A 567 12.02 4.71 -1.28
CA ALA A 567 12.59 5.94 -1.84
C ALA A 567 14.05 5.74 -2.22
N PHE A 568 14.51 6.34 -3.33
CA PHE A 568 15.92 6.35 -3.71
C PHE A 568 16.49 7.75 -3.48
N ILE A 569 17.30 7.87 -2.44
CA ILE A 569 17.97 9.09 -1.99
C ILE A 569 19.30 9.18 -2.71
N LYS A 570 19.57 10.32 -3.35
CA LYS A 570 20.86 10.51 -4.02
C LYS A 570 21.98 10.62 -2.98
N LEU A 571 22.99 9.76 -3.12
CA LEU A 571 24.28 9.89 -2.44
C LEU A 571 25.20 10.88 -3.19
#